data_AF-A0AB38PDG7-F1
#
_entry.id   AF-A0AB38PDG7-F1
#
_cell.length_a   1.000
_cell.length_b   1.000
_cell.length_c   1.000
_cell.angle_alpha   90.00
_cell.angle_beta   90.00
_cell.angle_gamma   90.00
#
_symmetry.space_group_name_H-M   'P 1'
#
loop_
_entity.id
_entity.type
_entity.pdbx_description
1 polymer ?
#
loop_
_entity_poly.entity_id
_entity_poly.type
_entity_poly.pdbx_seq_one_letter_code
_entity_poly.pdbx_strand_id
1 'polypeptide(L)'
;MRYCTNCGHKINDNQSFCNNCGTKLHESQSNTQSNQQGNQQSNQPNNQYSNHNRIARDKEVNDRYTYHYQDNDHHKSSGFGKVLLAILIVAILSLLLYGLYFAYNQFTGHNSSNDTTQSQSSDTSDSSSEGAQIDIFSDEFDQAYTKSPSTDGYAEIYNGMSRSGVETRYGQSNGTVYLQGSTYEKYGDIAVLYDEHDDVSQVIVTPSNITEDDYIEHYGEPDDREGNTLIYDTYKDNDFSVLVTIKDGMVLAIENVDQLPSNNSDDSDSDEVASTSEARAIANDVLDSSDWIHSVDEGEFSYRVNYGKENEDKAHRAIIVEKSDGSTSEWDGEEWDY
;
A
#
# COMPACT_ATOMS: atom_id res chain seq x y z
N MET A 1 -25.65 -5.21 -16.39
CA MET A 1 -25.51 -5.87 -15.06
C MET A 1 -25.09 -7.32 -15.24
N ARG A 2 -23.79 -7.55 -15.32
CA ARG A 2 -23.21 -8.90 -15.25
C ARG A 2 -22.84 -9.22 -13.80
N TYR A 3 -22.65 -10.51 -13.52
CA TYR A 3 -22.11 -11.00 -12.26
C TYR A 3 -20.98 -11.98 -12.56
N CYS A 4 -19.97 -12.01 -11.69
CA CYS A 4 -18.83 -12.89 -11.85
C CYS A 4 -19.28 -14.34 -11.78
N THR A 5 -18.96 -15.12 -12.80
CA THR A 5 -19.31 -16.56 -12.82
C THR A 5 -18.49 -17.37 -11.82
N ASN A 6 -17.41 -16.80 -11.27
CA ASN A 6 -16.59 -17.45 -10.26
C ASN A 6 -17.04 -17.10 -8.84
N CYS A 7 -17.23 -15.81 -8.51
CA CYS A 7 -17.49 -15.38 -7.13
C CYS A 7 -18.85 -14.69 -6.90
N GLY A 8 -19.65 -14.47 -7.95
CA GLY A 8 -20.97 -13.84 -7.84
C GLY A 8 -20.98 -12.33 -7.60
N HIS A 9 -19.83 -11.66 -7.59
CA HIS A 9 -19.75 -10.20 -7.42
C HIS A 9 -20.30 -9.47 -8.65
N LYS A 10 -20.89 -8.28 -8.45
CA LYS A 10 -21.47 -7.47 -9.54
C LYS A 10 -20.37 -6.93 -10.45
N ILE A 11 -20.63 -6.93 -11.76
CA ILE A 11 -19.68 -6.60 -12.81
C ILE A 11 -20.23 -5.44 -13.64
N ASN A 12 -19.41 -4.41 -13.80
CA ASN A 12 -19.64 -3.27 -14.68
C ASN A 12 -19.43 -3.66 -16.15
N ASP A 13 -20.22 -3.09 -17.07
CA ASP A 13 -20.39 -3.66 -18.42
C ASP A 13 -19.12 -3.56 -19.32
N ASN A 14 -18.04 -2.92 -18.85
CA ASN A 14 -16.75 -2.75 -19.56
C ASN A 14 -15.50 -3.29 -18.80
N GLN A 15 -15.68 -4.07 -17.71
CA GLN A 15 -14.52 -4.57 -16.96
C GLN A 15 -13.97 -5.88 -17.55
N SER A 16 -12.64 -5.93 -17.75
CA SER A 16 -11.94 -7.10 -18.31
C SER A 16 -11.69 -8.21 -17.29
N PHE A 17 -11.76 -7.88 -15.99
CA PHE A 17 -11.49 -8.77 -14.87
C PHE A 17 -12.47 -8.49 -13.73
N CYS A 18 -12.70 -9.48 -12.85
CA CYS A 18 -13.50 -9.28 -11.65
C CYS A 18 -12.66 -8.61 -10.55
N ASN A 19 -13.02 -7.38 -10.19
CA ASN A 19 -12.44 -6.62 -9.08
C ASN A 19 -12.45 -7.35 -7.73
N ASN A 20 -13.37 -8.29 -7.51
CA ASN A 20 -13.46 -9.03 -6.25
C ASN A 20 -12.66 -10.35 -6.22
N CYS A 21 -12.27 -10.94 -7.37
CA CYS A 21 -11.60 -12.25 -7.37
C CYS A 21 -10.57 -12.46 -8.49
N GLY A 22 -10.25 -11.43 -9.27
CA GLY A 22 -9.25 -11.46 -10.33
C GLY A 22 -9.61 -12.31 -11.56
N THR A 23 -10.79 -12.94 -11.60
CA THR A 23 -11.16 -13.80 -12.73
C THR A 23 -11.34 -12.98 -14.01
N LYS A 24 -10.62 -13.36 -15.07
CA LYS A 24 -10.75 -12.75 -16.40
C LYS A 24 -12.14 -12.95 -16.98
N LEU A 25 -12.74 -11.87 -17.45
CA LEU A 25 -14.10 -11.85 -17.98
C LEU A 25 -13.99 -11.79 -19.50
N HIS A 26 -14.49 -12.83 -20.17
CA HIS A 26 -14.47 -12.86 -21.63
C HIS A 26 -15.43 -11.80 -22.20
N GLU A 27 -14.89 -10.88 -23.00
CA GLU A 27 -15.70 -9.97 -23.80
C GLU A 27 -16.58 -10.78 -24.76
N SER A 28 -17.89 -10.55 -24.69
CA SER A 28 -18.81 -10.99 -25.72
C SER A 28 -19.76 -9.85 -26.00
N GLN A 29 -19.58 -9.30 -27.20
CA GLN A 29 -20.29 -8.19 -27.81
C GLN A 29 -21.81 -8.35 -27.74
N SER A 30 -22.47 -7.22 -27.50
CA SER A 30 -23.91 -7.03 -27.44
C SER A 30 -24.62 -7.40 -28.75
N ASN A 31 -25.67 -8.23 -28.70
CA ASN A 31 -26.99 -7.91 -29.25
C ASN A 31 -28.08 -8.97 -28.97
N THR A 32 -29.15 -8.50 -28.31
CA THR A 32 -30.59 -8.71 -28.56
C THR A 32 -31.26 -10.09 -28.41
N GLN A 33 -32.11 -10.15 -27.36
CA GLN A 33 -33.42 -10.82 -27.17
C GLN A 33 -33.63 -12.28 -27.61
N SER A 34 -34.01 -13.15 -26.65
CA SER A 34 -35.39 -13.68 -26.57
C SER A 34 -35.64 -14.47 -25.27
N ASN A 35 -36.83 -14.28 -24.70
CA ASN A 35 -37.45 -15.10 -23.65
C ASN A 35 -37.55 -16.58 -24.04
N GLN A 36 -37.41 -17.49 -23.07
CA GLN A 36 -38.44 -18.51 -22.78
C GLN A 36 -38.21 -19.25 -21.44
N GLN A 37 -39.34 -19.56 -20.81
CA GLN A 37 -39.56 -20.10 -19.46
C GLN A 37 -39.17 -21.58 -19.30
N GLY A 38 -38.87 -21.99 -18.07
CA GLY A 38 -38.68 -23.39 -17.67
C GLY A 38 -38.69 -23.61 -16.15
N ASN A 39 -39.91 -23.64 -15.62
CA ASN A 39 -40.47 -24.05 -14.32
C ASN A 39 -39.73 -25.08 -13.40
N GLN A 40 -40.13 -25.07 -12.11
CA GLN A 40 -40.09 -26.12 -11.04
C GLN A 40 -38.82 -26.20 -10.17
N GLN A 41 -38.84 -26.47 -8.85
CA GLN A 41 -39.86 -26.62 -7.81
C GLN A 41 -39.13 -26.82 -6.46
N SER A 42 -39.67 -26.22 -5.39
CA SER A 42 -39.57 -26.54 -3.94
C SER A 42 -38.30 -27.23 -3.38
N ASN A 43 -37.74 -26.64 -2.32
CA ASN A 43 -37.70 -27.27 -0.98
C ASN A 43 -37.19 -26.29 0.10
N GLN A 44 -38.05 -26.01 1.08
CA GLN A 44 -37.68 -25.63 2.44
C GLN A 44 -37.50 -26.91 3.28
N PRO A 45 -36.66 -26.93 4.34
CA PRO A 45 -37.13 -26.46 5.65
C PRO A 45 -36.11 -25.71 6.53
N ASN A 46 -36.65 -24.69 7.19
CA ASN A 46 -36.62 -24.44 8.64
C ASN A 46 -35.30 -24.03 9.32
N ASN A 47 -35.16 -22.71 9.53
CA ASN A 47 -34.37 -22.12 10.60
C ASN A 47 -35.07 -22.36 11.95
N GLN A 48 -34.39 -23.07 12.84
CA GLN A 48 -34.79 -23.16 14.25
C GLN A 48 -33.58 -22.85 15.13
N TYR A 49 -33.33 -21.55 15.32
CA TYR A 49 -32.41 -21.06 16.36
C TYR A 49 -32.96 -21.47 17.73
N SER A 50 -32.29 -22.42 18.38
CA SER A 50 -32.48 -22.73 19.79
C SER A 50 -31.48 -21.94 20.62
N ASN A 51 -32.02 -20.89 21.24
CA ASN A 51 -31.63 -20.35 22.54
C ASN A 51 -31.05 -21.45 23.46
N HIS A 52 -29.86 -21.28 24.04
CA HIS A 52 -29.51 -21.81 25.36
C HIS A 52 -28.54 -20.86 26.07
N ASN A 53 -29.15 -20.08 26.95
CA ASN A 53 -28.54 -19.21 27.93
C ASN A 53 -28.11 -20.05 29.15
N ARG A 54 -26.87 -19.90 29.64
CA ARG A 54 -26.50 -20.27 31.03
C ARG A 54 -25.49 -19.29 31.61
N ILE A 55 -25.98 -18.56 32.60
CA ILE A 55 -25.27 -17.73 33.56
C ILE A 55 -24.54 -18.63 34.57
N ALA A 56 -23.30 -18.29 34.93
CA ALA A 56 -22.81 -18.41 36.31
C ALA A 56 -21.58 -17.52 36.53
N ARG A 57 -21.60 -16.83 37.68
CA ARG A 57 -20.72 -15.76 38.16
C ARG A 57 -19.54 -16.26 38.99
N ASP A 58 -18.62 -15.31 39.23
CA ASP A 58 -17.63 -15.18 40.31
C ASP A 58 -16.32 -16.00 40.18
N LYS A 59 -15.15 -15.33 40.17
CA LYS A 59 -14.35 -15.00 41.38
C LYS A 59 -12.92 -14.57 41.01
N GLU A 60 -12.43 -13.51 41.67
CA GLU A 60 -11.01 -13.12 41.74
C GLU A 60 -10.08 -14.29 42.13
N VAL A 61 -8.83 -14.26 41.64
CA VAL A 61 -7.57 -14.38 42.42
C VAL A 61 -6.36 -14.20 41.48
N ASN A 62 -5.60 -13.14 41.76
CA ASN A 62 -4.13 -12.93 41.72
C ASN A 62 -3.23 -14.05 41.16
N ASP A 63 -2.29 -13.72 40.25
CA ASP A 63 -0.86 -13.88 40.57
C ASP A 63 0.10 -13.11 39.62
N ARG A 64 1.19 -12.68 40.25
CA ARG A 64 2.26 -11.78 39.82
C ARG A 64 3.23 -12.46 38.84
N TYR A 65 3.73 -11.71 37.87
CA TYR A 65 5.09 -11.92 37.33
C TYR A 65 5.90 -10.62 37.45
N THR A 66 6.79 -10.62 38.43
CA THR A 66 7.87 -9.63 38.59
C THR A 66 9.10 -10.13 37.83
N TYR A 67 9.55 -9.40 36.82
CA TYR A 67 10.89 -9.55 36.27
C TYR A 67 11.74 -8.37 36.76
N HIS A 68 12.72 -8.65 37.61
CA HIS A 68 13.77 -7.71 38.00
C HIS A 68 15.00 -8.01 37.15
N TYR A 69 15.44 -7.06 36.32
CA TYR A 69 16.76 -7.12 35.69
C TYR A 69 17.73 -6.28 36.52
N GLN A 70 18.77 -6.95 37.00
CA GLN A 70 19.85 -6.40 37.80
C GLN A 70 21.04 -6.17 36.86
N ASP A 71 21.41 -4.90 36.69
CA ASP A 71 22.58 -4.46 35.95
C ASP A 71 23.84 -4.75 36.78
N ASN A 72 24.89 -5.27 36.14
CA ASN A 72 26.28 -5.16 36.59
C ASN A 72 27.27 -5.44 35.45
N ASP A 73 28.05 -4.39 35.21
CA ASP A 73 29.50 -4.35 34.99
C ASP A 73 30.13 -4.56 33.60
N HIS A 74 30.81 -3.47 33.23
CA HIS A 74 31.81 -3.23 32.21
C HIS A 74 32.88 -4.32 32.01
N HIS A 75 33.36 -4.47 30.76
CA HIS A 75 34.72 -4.95 30.53
C HIS A 75 35.48 -4.21 29.42
N LYS A 76 36.77 -4.04 29.73
CA LYS A 76 37.83 -3.23 29.14
C LYS A 76 38.51 -3.92 27.95
N SER A 77 38.87 -3.14 26.93
CA SER A 77 39.57 -3.54 25.71
C SER A 77 40.97 -4.15 25.94
N SER A 78 41.31 -5.22 25.21
CA SER A 78 42.68 -5.74 25.09
C SER A 78 43.06 -6.04 23.63
N GLY A 79 44.32 -5.77 23.29
CA GLY A 79 44.84 -5.66 21.93
C GLY A 79 45.02 -6.97 21.15
N PHE A 80 43.92 -7.60 20.75
CA PHE A 80 43.89 -8.63 19.69
C PHE A 80 43.23 -8.15 18.37
N GLY A 81 42.61 -6.96 18.37
CA GLY A 81 41.86 -6.43 17.21
C GLY A 81 42.68 -5.87 16.05
N LYS A 82 43.99 -5.63 16.20
CA LYS A 82 44.80 -5.05 15.11
C LYS A 82 45.17 -6.04 14.00
N VAL A 83 45.25 -7.34 14.31
CA VAL A 83 45.55 -8.38 13.31
C VAL A 83 44.31 -8.72 12.48
N LEU A 84 43.13 -8.75 13.10
CA LEU A 84 41.86 -8.93 12.39
C LEU A 84 41.56 -7.76 11.45
N LEU A 85 41.81 -6.52 11.87
CA LEU A 85 41.66 -5.33 11.01
C LEU A 85 42.59 -5.40 9.78
N ALA A 86 43.84 -5.84 9.94
CA ALA A 86 44.79 -5.96 8.83
C ALA A 86 44.36 -7.02 7.81
N ILE A 87 43.83 -8.16 8.27
CA ILE A 87 43.29 -9.22 7.39
C ILE A 87 42.08 -8.70 6.61
N LEU A 88 41.19 -7.95 7.28
CA LEU A 88 40.01 -7.35 6.66
C LEU A 88 40.39 -6.34 5.56
N ILE A 89 41.40 -5.51 5.80
CA ILE A 89 41.91 -4.55 4.80
C ILE A 89 42.50 -5.27 3.59
N VAL A 90 43.25 -6.35 3.78
CA VAL A 90 43.82 -7.14 2.67
C VAL A 90 42.71 -7.84 1.86
N ALA A 91 41.67 -8.34 2.53
CA ALA A 91 40.51 -8.94 1.87
C ALA A 91 39.73 -7.91 1.04
N ILE A 92 39.50 -6.71 1.58
CA ILE A 92 38.85 -5.60 0.87
C ILE A 92 39.68 -5.16 -0.34
N LEU A 93 41.00 -5.00 -0.18
CA LEU A 93 41.89 -4.64 -1.30
C LEU A 93 41.89 -5.71 -2.40
N SER A 94 41.81 -6.99 -2.04
CA SER A 94 41.71 -8.09 -3.00
C SER A 94 40.39 -8.07 -3.77
N LEU A 95 39.28 -7.79 -3.09
CA LEU A 95 37.96 -7.65 -3.71
C LEU A 95 37.89 -6.42 -4.63
N LEU A 96 38.48 -5.29 -4.24
CA LEU A 96 38.55 -4.09 -5.07
C LEU A 96 39.36 -4.32 -6.35
N LEU A 97 40.51 -5.00 -6.25
CA LEU A 97 41.32 -5.37 -7.41
C LEU A 97 40.59 -6.35 -8.33
N TYR A 98 39.85 -7.30 -7.77
CA TYR A 98 39.02 -8.24 -8.55
C TYR A 98 37.86 -7.53 -9.24
N GLY A 99 37.17 -6.60 -8.56
CA GLY A 99 36.11 -5.77 -9.14
C GLY A 99 36.61 -4.90 -10.29
N LEU A 100 37.78 -4.27 -10.14
CA LEU A 100 38.42 -3.50 -11.21
C LEU A 100 38.81 -4.39 -12.41
N TYR A 101 39.31 -5.60 -12.17
CA TYR A 101 39.61 -6.56 -13.24
C TYR A 101 38.34 -7.01 -13.99
N PHE A 102 37.25 -7.29 -13.26
CA PHE A 102 35.96 -7.65 -13.85
C PHE A 102 35.38 -6.50 -14.70
N ALA A 103 35.40 -5.27 -14.17
CA ALA A 103 34.94 -4.09 -14.90
C ALA A 103 35.79 -3.82 -16.16
N TYR A 104 37.11 -4.01 -16.09
CA TYR A 104 38.00 -3.91 -17.25
C TYR A 104 37.64 -4.94 -18.33
N ASN A 105 37.33 -6.18 -17.95
CA ASN A 105 36.89 -7.21 -18.91
C ASN A 105 35.49 -6.93 -19.47
N GLN A 106 34.57 -6.35 -18.69
CA GLN A 106 33.25 -5.96 -19.16
C GLN A 106 33.31 -4.78 -20.14
N PHE A 107 34.23 -3.83 -19.93
CA PHE A 107 34.33 -2.63 -20.75
C PHE A 107 35.20 -2.80 -22.01
N THR A 108 36.08 -3.81 -22.05
CA THR A 108 36.91 -4.10 -23.24
C THR A 108 36.28 -5.07 -24.23
N GLY A 109 35.11 -5.62 -23.91
CA GLY A 109 34.32 -6.47 -24.81
C GLY A 109 33.05 -5.79 -25.31
N HIS A 110 33.16 -5.06 -26.44
CA HIS A 110 32.28 -5.11 -27.63
C HIS A 110 32.34 -3.80 -28.43
N ASN A 111 32.85 -3.91 -29.65
CA ASN A 111 32.57 -3.00 -30.76
C ASN A 111 31.23 -3.37 -31.40
N SER A 112 30.54 -2.35 -31.90
CA SER A 112 29.55 -2.34 -32.99
C SER A 112 28.17 -2.98 -32.78
N SER A 113 27.21 -2.05 -32.67
CA SER A 113 26.10 -1.81 -33.61
C SER A 113 24.88 -2.75 -33.67
N ASN A 114 23.76 -2.08 -33.37
CA ASN A 114 22.45 -2.06 -34.04
C ASN A 114 21.35 -3.04 -33.59
N ASP A 115 20.27 -2.40 -33.10
CA ASP A 115 18.84 -2.65 -33.25
C ASP A 115 18.36 -4.09 -33.47
N THR A 116 17.42 -4.52 -32.62
CA THR A 116 16.11 -5.02 -33.05
C THR A 116 15.16 -5.05 -31.84
N THR A 117 14.09 -4.26 -31.93
CA THR A 117 12.86 -4.41 -31.14
C THR A 117 12.25 -5.78 -31.39
N GLN A 118 12.06 -6.58 -30.33
CA GLN A 118 11.14 -7.71 -30.39
C GLN A 118 10.47 -7.89 -29.04
N SER A 119 9.16 -7.64 -29.03
CA SER A 119 8.24 -8.03 -27.97
C SER A 119 8.39 -9.53 -27.70
N GLN A 120 8.67 -9.89 -26.45
CA GLN A 120 8.53 -11.25 -25.97
C GLN A 120 7.68 -11.24 -24.69
N SER A 121 6.44 -11.68 -24.84
CA SER A 121 5.78 -12.45 -23.79
C SER A 121 6.65 -13.67 -23.50
N SER A 122 7.09 -13.79 -22.26
CA SER A 122 7.73 -14.98 -21.74
C SER A 122 7.03 -15.39 -20.46
N ASP A 123 6.06 -16.29 -20.61
CA ASP A 123 5.78 -17.31 -19.61
C ASP A 123 7.05 -18.18 -19.50
N THR A 124 7.89 -17.87 -18.52
CA THR A 124 8.91 -18.79 -18.02
C THR A 124 8.99 -18.67 -16.51
N SER A 125 8.39 -19.64 -15.85
CA SER A 125 8.69 -20.03 -14.49
C SER A 125 10.14 -20.53 -14.42
N ASP A 126 11.03 -19.65 -13.96
CA ASP A 126 12.27 -20.04 -13.31
C ASP A 126 12.37 -19.27 -11.98
N SER A 127 12.25 -20.03 -10.90
CA SER A 127 12.25 -19.57 -9.52
C SER A 127 13.66 -19.10 -9.12
N SER A 128 13.91 -17.80 -9.23
CA SER A 128 14.99 -17.12 -8.53
C SER A 128 14.49 -15.79 -7.97
N SER A 129 13.97 -15.81 -6.74
CA SER A 129 14.26 -14.87 -5.64
C SER A 129 14.37 -13.35 -5.91
N GLU A 130 13.82 -12.81 -6.99
CA GLU A 130 13.84 -11.38 -7.25
C GLU A 130 12.39 -10.93 -7.27
N GLY A 131 12.05 -9.98 -6.39
CA GLY A 131 10.70 -9.46 -6.24
C GLY A 131 10.20 -8.76 -7.51
N ALA A 132 9.11 -8.01 -7.41
CA ALA A 132 8.59 -7.23 -8.51
C ALA A 132 9.68 -6.31 -9.11
N GLN A 133 9.77 -6.27 -10.44
CA GLN A 133 10.57 -5.28 -11.16
C GLN A 133 9.59 -4.43 -11.95
N ILE A 134 9.55 -3.12 -11.67
CA ILE A 134 8.59 -2.20 -12.26
C ILE A 134 9.36 -1.16 -13.07
N ASP A 135 9.19 -1.21 -14.39
CA ASP A 135 9.63 -0.13 -15.28
C ASP A 135 8.61 1.01 -15.20
N ILE A 136 8.91 1.98 -14.32
CA ILE A 136 8.04 3.14 -14.11
C ILE A 136 7.99 4.11 -15.29
N PHE A 137 8.76 3.90 -16.35
CA PHE A 137 8.69 4.70 -17.58
C PHE A 137 8.03 3.96 -18.74
N SER A 138 7.51 2.75 -18.47
CA SER A 138 6.78 1.98 -19.46
C SER A 138 5.36 2.51 -19.67
N ASP A 139 4.87 2.38 -20.91
CA ASP A 139 3.47 2.69 -21.26
C ASP A 139 2.46 1.90 -20.42
N GLU A 140 2.83 0.69 -19.97
CA GLU A 140 2.00 -0.16 -19.14
C GLU A 140 1.84 0.42 -17.73
N PHE A 141 2.96 0.81 -17.11
CA PHE A 141 2.94 1.48 -15.81
C PHE A 141 2.16 2.78 -15.87
N ASP A 142 2.43 3.62 -16.87
CA ASP A 142 1.77 4.91 -17.03
C ASP A 142 0.24 4.75 -17.19
N GLN A 143 -0.21 3.86 -18.08
CA GLN A 143 -1.64 3.62 -18.27
C GLN A 143 -2.32 2.98 -17.05
N ALA A 144 -1.67 2.03 -16.40
CA ALA A 144 -2.29 1.25 -15.33
C ALA A 144 -2.21 1.93 -13.96
N TYR A 145 -1.16 2.71 -13.68
CA TYR A 145 -0.87 3.22 -12.34
C TYR A 145 -0.87 4.75 -12.23
N THR A 146 -0.40 5.50 -13.22
CA THR A 146 -0.37 6.98 -13.14
C THR A 146 -1.58 7.64 -13.81
N LYS A 147 -2.25 6.95 -14.73
CA LYS A 147 -3.43 7.43 -15.47
C LYS A 147 -4.72 6.65 -15.21
N SER A 148 -4.70 5.74 -14.24
CA SER A 148 -5.87 4.98 -13.80
C SER A 148 -5.90 4.89 -12.27
N PRO A 149 -7.09 4.76 -11.66
CA PRO A 149 -7.20 4.50 -10.23
C PRO A 149 -6.58 3.14 -9.89
N SER A 150 -5.56 3.16 -9.04
CA SER A 150 -4.84 1.98 -8.51
C SER A 150 -4.78 2.00 -6.98
N THR A 151 -5.72 2.71 -6.35
CA THR A 151 -5.82 2.88 -4.89
C THR A 151 -6.13 1.56 -4.17
N ASP A 152 -6.83 0.64 -4.85
CA ASP A 152 -7.17 -0.70 -4.34
C ASP A 152 -6.07 -1.76 -4.51
N GLY A 153 -4.96 -1.41 -5.18
CA GLY A 153 -3.84 -2.30 -5.43
C GLY A 153 -3.23 -2.19 -6.81
N TYR A 154 -2.11 -2.88 -7.01
CA TYR A 154 -1.34 -2.88 -8.24
C TYR A 154 -0.53 -4.18 -8.38
N ALA A 155 -0.18 -4.53 -9.62
CA ALA A 155 0.62 -5.71 -9.97
C ALA A 155 0.11 -7.00 -9.29
N GLU A 156 -1.18 -7.29 -9.45
CA GLU A 156 -1.84 -8.47 -8.87
C GLU A 156 -1.85 -8.56 -7.33
N ILE A 157 -1.37 -7.53 -6.62
CA ILE A 157 -1.57 -7.36 -5.18
C ILE A 157 -2.76 -6.41 -5.00
N TYR A 158 -3.69 -6.76 -4.14
CA TYR A 158 -4.90 -5.99 -3.88
C TYR A 158 -5.19 -5.92 -2.38
N ASN A 159 -5.90 -4.88 -1.96
CA ASN A 159 -6.31 -4.68 -0.57
C ASN A 159 -7.08 -5.91 -0.05
N GLY A 160 -6.74 -6.37 1.16
CA GLY A 160 -7.24 -7.59 1.77
C GLY A 160 -6.53 -8.89 1.32
N MET A 161 -5.50 -8.83 0.47
CA MET A 161 -4.67 -10.00 0.18
C MET A 161 -3.78 -10.32 1.40
N SER A 162 -3.78 -11.56 1.86
CA SER A 162 -2.85 -11.97 2.93
C SER A 162 -1.39 -11.82 2.52
N ARG A 163 -0.50 -11.52 3.47
CA ARG A 163 0.97 -11.56 3.32
C ARG A 163 1.49 -12.80 2.59
N SER A 164 1.00 -14.00 2.96
CA SER A 164 1.36 -15.26 2.30
C SER A 164 0.99 -15.28 0.81
N GLY A 165 -0.12 -14.61 0.45
CA GLY A 165 -0.53 -14.43 -0.94
C GLY A 165 0.45 -13.57 -1.74
N VAL A 166 0.99 -12.51 -1.13
CA VAL A 166 2.05 -11.67 -1.72
C VAL A 166 3.34 -12.49 -1.86
N GLU A 167 3.74 -13.19 -0.80
CA GLU A 167 4.98 -13.99 -0.78
C GLU A 167 4.96 -15.16 -1.78
N THR A 168 3.78 -15.72 -2.06
CA THR A 168 3.61 -16.75 -3.09
C THR A 168 3.94 -16.21 -4.49
N ARG A 169 3.73 -14.90 -4.72
CA ARG A 169 3.94 -14.25 -6.01
C ARG A 169 5.35 -13.72 -6.17
N TYR A 170 5.83 -13.01 -5.16
CA TYR A 170 7.06 -12.22 -5.24
C TYR A 170 8.20 -12.73 -4.35
N GLY A 171 7.98 -13.85 -3.65
CA GLY A 171 8.93 -14.36 -2.66
C GLY A 171 8.87 -13.57 -1.35
N GLN A 172 9.81 -13.84 -0.45
CA GLN A 172 9.87 -13.16 0.84
C GLN A 172 10.23 -11.68 0.69
N SER A 173 9.77 -10.88 1.64
CA SER A 173 10.15 -9.48 1.75
C SER A 173 11.67 -9.31 1.70
N ASN A 174 12.14 -8.38 0.87
CA ASN A 174 13.56 -8.10 0.62
C ASN A 174 14.02 -6.76 1.19
N GLY A 175 13.18 -6.11 2.00
CA GLY A 175 13.52 -4.89 2.71
C GLY A 175 12.30 -4.19 3.28
N THR A 176 12.51 -2.97 3.77
CA THR A 176 11.41 -2.10 4.19
C THR A 176 11.65 -0.68 3.71
N VAL A 177 10.57 0.09 3.59
CA VAL A 177 10.61 1.54 3.41
C VAL A 177 9.73 2.19 4.47
N TYR A 178 10.19 3.32 5.01
CA TYR A 178 9.43 4.12 5.96
C TYR A 178 8.90 5.37 5.26
N LEU A 179 7.59 5.55 5.30
CA LEU A 179 6.88 6.62 4.60
C LEU A 179 5.68 7.06 5.44
N GLN A 180 5.54 8.37 5.67
CA GLN A 180 4.40 8.98 6.36
C GLN A 180 4.00 8.29 7.70
N GLY A 181 4.98 7.91 8.52
CA GLY A 181 4.69 7.25 9.80
C GLY A 181 4.62 5.72 9.74
N SER A 182 4.48 5.15 8.54
CA SER A 182 4.23 3.73 8.31
C SER A 182 5.47 3.00 7.78
N THR A 183 5.60 1.72 8.13
CA THR A 183 6.63 0.83 7.59
C THR A 183 6.01 -0.11 6.57
N TYR A 184 6.46 -0.03 5.32
CA TYR A 184 6.04 -0.91 4.24
C TYR A 184 7.10 -1.98 4.03
N GLU A 185 6.66 -3.19 3.71
CA GLU A 185 7.54 -4.30 3.36
C GLU A 185 7.78 -4.35 1.86
N LYS A 186 9.05 -4.41 1.46
CA LYS A 186 9.45 -4.40 0.05
C LYS A 186 9.44 -5.80 -0.53
N TYR A 187 8.87 -5.90 -1.72
CA TYR A 187 8.88 -7.08 -2.58
C TYR A 187 9.45 -6.67 -3.94
N GLY A 188 10.68 -6.15 -3.94
CA GLY A 188 11.33 -5.60 -5.13
C GLY A 188 11.04 -4.10 -5.27
N ASP A 189 10.56 -3.67 -6.43
CA ASP A 189 10.12 -2.30 -6.71
C ASP A 189 8.68 -2.02 -6.24
N ILE A 190 8.05 -2.95 -5.53
CA ILE A 190 6.76 -2.73 -4.85
C ILE A 190 6.99 -2.78 -3.34
N ALA A 191 6.27 -1.94 -2.60
CA ALA A 191 6.17 -2.05 -1.15
C ALA A 191 4.72 -2.12 -0.69
N VAL A 192 4.49 -2.89 0.36
CA VAL A 192 3.15 -3.25 0.85
C VAL A 192 3.03 -2.85 2.31
N LEU A 193 1.96 -2.13 2.64
CA LEU A 193 1.54 -1.94 4.02
C LEU A 193 0.60 -3.09 4.39
N TYR A 194 0.85 -3.69 5.55
CA TYR A 194 -0.02 -4.70 6.13
C TYR A 194 -0.79 -4.10 7.30
N ASP A 195 -2.04 -4.51 7.46
CA ASP A 195 -2.83 -4.21 8.65
C ASP A 195 -2.48 -5.14 9.82
N GLU A 196 -3.22 -5.02 10.92
CA GLU A 196 -3.03 -5.84 12.12
C GLU A 196 -3.39 -7.34 11.94
N HIS A 197 -4.04 -7.70 10.83
CA HIS A 197 -4.43 -9.06 10.46
C HIS A 197 -3.47 -9.71 9.45
N ASP A 198 -2.34 -9.05 9.13
CA ASP A 198 -1.41 -9.44 8.06
C ASP A 198 -2.04 -9.44 6.65
N ASP A 199 -3.09 -8.62 6.45
CA ASP A 199 -3.71 -8.40 5.16
C ASP A 199 -3.23 -7.07 4.55
N VAL A 200 -3.09 -7.02 3.22
CA VAL A 200 -2.65 -5.82 2.49
C VAL A 200 -3.63 -4.68 2.73
N SER A 201 -3.14 -3.54 3.19
CA SER A 201 -3.92 -2.30 3.33
C SER A 201 -3.58 -1.25 2.27
N GLN A 202 -2.36 -1.28 1.73
CA GLN A 202 -1.93 -0.38 0.67
C GLN A 202 -0.78 -0.99 -0.13
N VAL A 203 -0.73 -0.70 -1.44
CA VAL A 203 0.35 -1.06 -2.35
C VAL A 203 0.95 0.20 -2.96
N ILE A 204 2.26 0.38 -2.81
CA ILE A 204 3.01 1.52 -3.36
C ILE A 204 4.17 1.03 -4.24
N VAL A 205 4.64 1.90 -5.13
CA VAL A 205 5.76 1.59 -6.03
C VAL A 205 7.01 2.28 -5.50
N THR A 206 8.10 1.53 -5.32
CA THR A 206 9.37 1.99 -4.74
C THR A 206 10.52 1.68 -5.69
N PRO A 207 10.63 2.42 -6.80
CA PRO A 207 11.55 2.08 -7.87
C PRO A 207 13.00 2.21 -7.42
N SER A 208 13.87 1.46 -8.07
CA SER A 208 15.30 1.50 -7.79
C SER A 208 16.02 2.47 -8.73
N ASN A 209 16.87 3.34 -8.16
CA ASN A 209 17.81 4.21 -8.90
C ASN A 209 17.16 5.23 -9.87
N ILE A 210 15.99 5.76 -9.55
CA ILE A 210 15.36 6.85 -10.31
C ILE A 210 15.62 8.19 -9.63
N THR A 211 16.17 9.16 -10.37
CA THR A 211 16.36 10.52 -9.86
C THR A 211 15.09 11.36 -9.99
N GLU A 212 14.96 12.42 -9.19
CA GLU A 212 13.89 13.40 -9.33
C GLU A 212 13.88 14.01 -10.76
N ASP A 213 15.05 14.34 -11.29
CA ASP A 213 15.20 14.93 -12.63
C ASP A 213 14.73 13.97 -13.74
N ASP A 214 15.11 12.69 -13.69
CA ASP A 214 14.67 11.68 -14.68
C ASP A 214 13.14 11.50 -14.63
N TYR A 215 12.55 11.54 -13.43
CA TYR A 215 11.12 11.41 -13.26
C TYR A 215 10.37 12.61 -13.86
N ILE A 216 10.81 13.84 -13.55
CA ILE A 216 10.22 15.08 -14.09
C ILE A 216 10.43 15.19 -15.60
N GLU A 217 11.58 14.75 -16.13
CA GLU A 217 11.81 14.72 -17.58
C GLU A 217 10.78 13.84 -18.31
N HIS A 218 10.39 12.72 -17.71
CA HIS A 218 9.41 11.80 -18.30
C HIS A 218 7.96 12.25 -18.08
N TYR A 219 7.59 12.59 -16.85
CA TYR A 219 6.20 12.85 -16.44
C TYR A 219 5.79 14.33 -16.49
N GLY A 220 6.76 15.23 -16.63
CA GLY A 220 6.54 16.67 -16.59
C GLY A 220 6.66 17.25 -15.17
N GLU A 221 6.50 18.57 -15.08
CA GLU A 221 6.46 19.26 -13.79
C GLU A 221 5.18 18.86 -13.01
N PRO A 222 5.26 18.69 -11.68
CA PRO A 222 4.09 18.41 -10.87
C PRO A 222 3.14 19.63 -10.81
N ASP A 223 1.87 19.37 -10.52
CA ASP A 223 0.87 20.42 -10.33
C ASP A 223 1.14 21.23 -9.05
N ASP A 224 1.63 20.56 -8.00
CA ASP A 224 2.04 21.19 -6.75
C ASP A 224 3.21 20.44 -6.08
N ARG A 225 3.86 21.07 -5.10
CA ARG A 225 4.96 20.49 -4.33
C ARG A 225 4.86 20.84 -2.86
N GLU A 226 4.69 19.81 -2.04
CA GLU A 226 4.67 19.93 -0.58
C GLU A 226 5.91 19.29 0.02
N GLY A 227 6.84 20.13 0.49
CA GLY A 227 8.11 19.66 1.05
C GLY A 227 8.92 18.84 0.05
N ASN A 228 8.99 17.53 0.28
CA ASN A 228 9.67 16.56 -0.59
C ASN A 228 8.71 15.71 -1.43
N THR A 229 7.42 16.03 -1.47
CA THR A 229 6.41 15.31 -2.24
C THR A 229 6.01 16.13 -3.46
N LEU A 230 6.09 15.52 -4.65
CA LEU A 230 5.55 16.05 -5.89
C LEU A 230 4.11 15.56 -6.05
N ILE A 231 3.19 16.47 -6.38
CA ILE A 231 1.76 16.18 -6.48
C ILE A 231 1.33 16.29 -7.94
N TYR A 232 0.91 15.17 -8.52
CA TYR A 232 0.32 15.10 -9.85
C TYR A 232 -1.18 14.86 -9.69
N ASP A 233 -1.92 15.94 -9.86
CA ASP A 233 -3.36 16.03 -9.65
C ASP A 233 -3.95 17.09 -10.62
N THR A 234 -3.62 16.95 -11.91
CA THR A 234 -4.09 17.87 -12.95
C THR A 234 -5.60 17.77 -13.17
N TYR A 235 -6.17 16.56 -13.02
CA TYR A 235 -7.55 16.25 -13.39
C TYR A 235 -8.44 16.06 -12.17
N LYS A 236 -8.95 17.16 -11.59
CA LYS A 236 -9.72 17.12 -10.34
C LYS A 236 -11.00 16.27 -10.35
N ASP A 237 -11.52 15.95 -11.53
CA ASP A 237 -12.74 15.17 -11.72
C ASP A 237 -12.50 13.65 -11.77
N ASN A 238 -11.24 13.20 -11.71
CA ASN A 238 -10.93 11.78 -11.56
C ASN A 238 -11.07 11.35 -10.09
N ASP A 239 -10.93 10.05 -9.83
CA ASP A 239 -11.05 9.45 -8.51
C ASP A 239 -9.70 9.20 -7.82
N PHE A 240 -8.59 9.72 -8.36
CA PHE A 240 -7.25 9.47 -7.82
C PHE A 240 -6.23 10.58 -8.12
N SER A 241 -5.28 10.74 -7.20
CA SER A 241 -4.08 11.57 -7.39
C SER A 241 -2.82 10.72 -7.30
N VAL A 242 -1.71 11.23 -7.86
CA VAL A 242 -0.40 10.56 -7.80
C VAL A 242 0.57 11.40 -6.99
N LEU A 243 1.09 10.82 -5.92
CA LEU A 243 2.08 11.45 -5.03
C LEU A 243 3.44 10.80 -5.25
N VAL A 244 4.48 11.61 -5.41
CA VAL A 244 5.85 11.13 -5.60
C VAL A 244 6.74 11.69 -4.50
N THR A 245 7.14 10.83 -3.57
CA THR A 245 8.01 11.23 -2.46
C THR A 245 9.47 11.15 -2.90
N ILE A 246 10.19 12.26 -2.74
CA ILE A 246 11.62 12.38 -3.04
C ILE A 246 12.44 12.27 -1.76
N LYS A 247 13.55 11.52 -1.81
CA LYS A 247 14.52 11.46 -0.71
C LYS A 247 15.93 11.44 -1.29
N ASP A 248 16.78 12.34 -0.78
CA ASP A 248 18.18 12.46 -1.22
C ASP A 248 18.33 12.61 -2.75
N GLY A 249 17.38 13.30 -3.40
CA GLY A 249 17.35 13.54 -4.85
C GLY A 249 16.84 12.35 -5.69
N MET A 250 16.34 11.30 -5.04
CA MET A 250 15.85 10.07 -5.67
C MET A 250 14.36 9.89 -5.39
N VAL A 251 13.64 9.27 -6.32
CA VAL A 251 12.26 8.82 -6.10
C VAL A 251 12.27 7.69 -5.06
N LEU A 252 11.69 7.95 -3.89
CA LEU A 252 11.57 6.97 -2.81
C LEU A 252 10.33 6.10 -3.01
N ALA A 253 9.20 6.74 -3.32
CA ALA A 253 7.89 6.10 -3.44
C ALA A 253 7.01 6.88 -4.42
N ILE A 254 6.16 6.14 -5.13
CA ILE A 254 5.06 6.64 -5.95
C ILE A 254 3.78 6.02 -5.39
N GLU A 255 2.83 6.86 -5.00
CA GLU A 255 1.56 6.46 -4.40
C GLU A 255 0.43 6.89 -5.32
N ASN A 256 -0.43 5.94 -5.71
CA ASN A 256 -1.75 6.24 -6.27
C ASN A 256 -2.74 6.28 -5.11
N VAL A 257 -3.25 7.47 -4.80
CA VAL A 257 -4.13 7.71 -3.65
C VAL A 257 -5.49 8.19 -4.11
N ASP A 258 -6.49 8.09 -3.25
CA ASP A 258 -7.80 8.67 -3.52
C ASP A 258 -7.65 10.16 -3.83
N GLN A 259 -8.55 10.66 -4.68
CA GLN A 259 -8.47 12.01 -5.18
C GLN A 259 -8.29 13.04 -4.06
N LEU A 260 -7.27 13.88 -4.19
CA LEU A 260 -7.04 14.95 -3.21
C LEU A 260 -8.19 15.96 -3.27
N PRO A 261 -8.60 16.51 -2.11
CA PRO A 261 -9.59 17.57 -2.08
C PRO A 261 -9.09 18.75 -2.92
N SER A 262 -9.98 19.36 -3.70
CA SER A 262 -9.61 20.51 -4.51
C SER A 262 -9.19 21.66 -3.59
N ASN A 263 -7.90 22.01 -3.59
CA ASN A 263 -7.39 23.24 -2.98
C ASN A 263 -7.80 24.50 -3.78
N ASN A 264 -9.06 24.56 -4.24
CA ASN A 264 -9.67 25.80 -4.66
C ASN A 264 -9.89 26.65 -3.41
N SER A 265 -8.87 27.42 -3.06
CA SER A 265 -8.95 28.58 -2.18
C SER A 265 -9.85 29.71 -2.72
N ASP A 266 -10.81 29.38 -3.58
CA ASP A 266 -11.84 30.25 -4.15
C ASP A 266 -13.28 29.76 -3.86
N ASP A 267 -13.49 28.56 -3.29
CA ASP A 267 -14.78 28.20 -2.69
C ASP A 267 -14.73 28.47 -1.18
N SER A 268 -14.66 29.76 -0.86
CA SER A 268 -15.24 30.26 0.38
C SER A 268 -16.75 30.04 0.27
N ASP A 269 -17.27 28.98 0.90
CA ASP A 269 -18.60 28.92 1.55
C ASP A 269 -19.15 27.48 1.72
N SER A 270 -18.39 26.43 1.36
CA SER A 270 -18.73 25.07 1.79
C SER A 270 -17.84 24.69 2.96
N ASP A 271 -18.35 24.85 4.18
CA ASP A 271 -17.73 24.23 5.36
C ASP A 271 -17.88 22.68 5.32
N GLU A 272 -18.53 22.11 4.29
CA GLU A 272 -18.78 20.68 4.16
C GLU A 272 -17.51 19.88 3.83
N VAL A 273 -17.30 18.78 4.56
CA VAL A 273 -16.22 17.81 4.34
C VAL A 273 -16.72 16.72 3.39
N ALA A 274 -16.09 16.62 2.23
CA ALA A 274 -16.59 15.82 1.11
C ALA A 274 -15.91 14.45 0.98
N SER A 275 -14.84 14.18 1.73
CA SER A 275 -14.06 12.94 1.58
C SER A 275 -13.42 12.44 2.88
N THR A 276 -13.08 11.15 2.91
CA THR A 276 -12.27 10.53 3.98
C THR A 276 -10.88 11.15 4.07
N SER A 277 -10.29 11.55 2.93
CA SER A 277 -9.00 12.25 2.86
C SER A 277 -9.04 13.63 3.52
N GLU A 278 -10.09 14.39 3.27
CA GLU A 278 -10.31 15.69 3.90
C GLU A 278 -10.56 15.56 5.40
N ALA A 279 -11.38 14.57 5.81
CA ALA A 279 -11.55 14.25 7.22
C ALA A 279 -10.23 13.82 7.89
N ARG A 280 -9.37 13.08 7.18
CA ARG A 280 -8.03 12.71 7.65
C ARG A 280 -7.14 13.94 7.85
N ALA A 281 -7.18 14.89 6.93
CA ALA A 281 -6.42 16.14 7.01
C ALA A 281 -6.88 16.99 8.19
N ILE A 282 -8.19 17.14 8.37
CA ILE A 282 -8.80 17.84 9.50
C ILE A 282 -8.38 17.17 10.82
N ALA A 283 -8.44 15.84 10.90
CA ALA A 283 -7.99 15.11 12.08
C ALA A 283 -6.48 15.28 12.35
N ASN A 284 -5.64 15.29 11.32
CA ASN A 284 -4.20 15.52 11.46
C ASN A 284 -3.86 16.91 12.03
N ASP A 285 -4.67 17.95 11.76
CA ASP A 285 -4.46 19.29 12.32
C ASP A 285 -4.74 19.37 13.82
N VAL A 286 -5.66 18.55 14.32
CA VAL A 286 -6.07 18.52 15.73
C VAL A 286 -5.35 17.47 16.58
N LEU A 287 -4.75 16.45 15.94
CA LEU A 287 -4.00 15.39 16.62
C LEU A 287 -2.57 15.83 16.98
N ASP A 288 -2.03 15.23 18.03
CA ASP A 288 -0.62 15.40 18.36
C ASP A 288 0.25 14.78 17.26
N SER A 289 1.37 15.39 16.90
CA SER A 289 2.29 14.90 15.85
C SER A 289 2.84 13.47 16.08
N SER A 290 2.70 12.96 17.29
CA SER A 290 3.10 11.61 17.70
C SER A 290 1.98 10.57 17.57
N ASP A 291 0.75 11.03 17.31
CA ASP A 291 -0.41 10.19 17.09
C ASP A 291 -0.45 9.75 15.62
N TRP A 292 -0.99 8.56 15.39
CA TRP A 292 -1.07 7.98 14.05
C TRP A 292 -2.51 7.60 13.72
N ILE A 293 -2.96 7.94 12.52
CA ILE A 293 -4.30 7.59 12.04
C ILE A 293 -4.28 6.18 11.48
N HIS A 294 -5.07 5.29 12.07
CA HIS A 294 -5.23 3.91 11.61
C HIS A 294 -6.13 3.83 10.37
N SER A 295 -7.32 4.41 10.43
CA SER A 295 -8.33 4.34 9.38
C SER A 295 -9.29 5.50 9.48
N VAL A 296 -10.01 5.78 8.39
CA VAL A 296 -11.12 6.73 8.36
C VAL A 296 -12.35 5.97 7.87
N ASP A 297 -13.33 5.82 8.75
CA ASP A 297 -14.61 5.23 8.40
C ASP A 297 -15.58 6.34 7.97
N GLU A 298 -16.34 6.10 6.91
CA GLU A 298 -17.36 7.03 6.42
C GLU A 298 -18.74 6.62 6.94
N GLY A 299 -19.46 7.58 7.51
CA GLY A 299 -20.83 7.43 8.00
C GLY A 299 -21.78 8.39 7.28
N GLU A 300 -23.06 8.34 7.62
CA GLU A 300 -24.09 9.15 6.94
C GLU A 300 -23.85 10.66 7.10
N PHE A 301 -23.44 11.10 8.30
CA PHE A 301 -23.31 12.52 8.65
C PHE A 301 -21.90 12.95 9.08
N SER A 302 -21.01 11.99 9.33
CA SER A 302 -19.66 12.27 9.81
C SER A 302 -18.67 11.23 9.31
N TYR A 303 -17.38 11.54 9.47
CA TYR A 303 -16.28 10.59 9.34
C TYR A 303 -15.74 10.25 10.71
N ARG A 304 -15.42 8.97 10.94
CA ARG A 304 -14.75 8.51 12.16
C ARG A 304 -13.29 8.21 11.83
N VAL A 305 -12.41 9.08 12.30
CA VAL A 305 -10.97 8.95 12.14
C VAL A 305 -10.40 8.20 13.33
N ASN A 306 -10.10 6.92 13.17
CA ASN A 306 -9.55 6.07 14.23
C ASN A 306 -8.05 6.32 14.36
N TYR A 307 -7.55 6.59 15.56
CA TYR A 307 -6.14 6.92 15.80
C TYR A 307 -5.55 6.24 17.05
N GLY A 308 -4.24 6.01 17.01
CA GLY A 308 -3.41 5.48 18.10
C GLY A 308 -2.38 6.53 18.57
N LYS A 309 -1.85 6.35 19.79
CA LYS A 309 -0.79 7.20 20.36
C LYS A 309 0.57 6.59 20.07
N GLU A 310 1.62 7.39 20.27
CA GLU A 310 2.99 6.90 20.22
C GLU A 310 3.17 5.65 21.09
N ASN A 311 3.63 4.56 20.49
CA ASN A 311 3.84 3.24 21.11
C ASN A 311 2.58 2.41 21.42
N GLU A 312 1.41 2.80 20.95
CA GLU A 312 0.23 1.92 20.92
C GLU A 312 0.23 1.07 19.65
N ASP A 313 -0.14 -0.21 19.77
CA ASP A 313 -0.22 -1.17 18.67
C ASP A 313 -1.58 -1.17 17.96
N LYS A 314 -2.56 -0.43 18.48
CA LYS A 314 -3.93 -0.34 17.95
C LYS A 314 -4.51 1.07 18.13
N ALA A 315 -5.44 1.43 17.26
CA ALA A 315 -6.28 2.60 17.48
C ALA A 315 -7.34 2.29 18.54
N HIS A 316 -7.25 2.95 19.69
CA HIS A 316 -8.24 2.86 20.77
C HIS A 316 -9.19 4.05 20.83
N ARG A 317 -8.98 5.04 19.96
CA ARG A 317 -9.67 6.32 19.97
C ARG A 317 -10.09 6.69 18.57
N ALA A 318 -11.06 7.58 18.50
CA ALA A 318 -11.44 8.19 17.24
C ALA A 318 -11.75 9.67 17.42
N ILE A 319 -11.54 10.43 16.34
CA ILE A 319 -12.07 11.78 16.17
C ILE A 319 -13.23 11.68 15.19
N ILE A 320 -14.36 12.27 15.55
CA ILE A 320 -15.49 12.47 14.65
C ILE A 320 -15.28 13.79 13.92
N VAL A 321 -15.35 13.77 12.60
CA VAL A 321 -15.31 14.94 11.74
C VAL A 321 -16.67 15.08 11.06
N GLU A 322 -17.41 16.14 11.36
CA GLU A 322 -18.74 16.36 10.80
C GLU A 322 -18.68 16.71 9.32
N LYS A 323 -19.51 16.05 8.50
CA LYS A 323 -19.57 16.33 7.05
C LYS A 323 -20.10 17.71 6.72
N SER A 324 -20.85 18.34 7.61
CA SER A 324 -21.49 19.63 7.35
C SER A 324 -20.58 20.83 7.51
N ASP A 325 -19.61 20.76 8.43
CA ASP A 325 -18.82 21.94 8.82
C ASP A 325 -17.37 21.63 9.23
N GLY A 326 -16.93 20.37 9.13
CA GLY A 326 -15.60 19.93 9.52
C GLY A 326 -15.32 20.03 11.02
N SER A 327 -16.33 20.28 11.86
CA SER A 327 -16.15 20.34 13.30
C SER A 327 -15.71 18.98 13.85
N THR A 328 -14.77 19.02 14.79
CA THR A 328 -14.15 17.82 15.35
C THR A 328 -14.61 17.57 16.78
N SER A 329 -14.90 16.32 17.12
CA SER A 329 -15.12 15.89 18.51
C SER A 329 -14.43 14.56 18.82
N GLU A 330 -14.01 14.35 20.06
CA GLU A 330 -13.51 13.04 20.48
C GLU A 330 -14.68 12.06 20.61
N TRP A 331 -14.52 10.85 20.05
CA TRP A 331 -15.49 9.79 20.21
C TRP A 331 -15.41 9.20 21.62
N ASP A 332 -16.53 9.16 22.33
CA ASP A 332 -16.63 8.78 23.74
C ASP A 332 -17.15 7.34 23.97
N GLY A 333 -17.39 6.57 22.91
CA GLY A 333 -17.82 5.18 22.99
C GLY A 333 -19.29 4.93 22.64
N GLU A 334 -20.05 5.94 22.22
CA GLU A 334 -21.46 5.78 21.82
C GLU A 334 -21.63 5.17 20.41
N GLU A 335 -22.81 4.61 20.15
CA GLU A 335 -23.19 3.97 18.88
C GLU A 335 -23.04 4.97 17.73
N TRP A 336 -22.23 4.61 16.72
CA TRP A 336 -21.94 5.49 15.59
C TRP A 336 -22.89 5.18 14.44
N ASP A 337 -23.60 6.19 13.94
CA ASP A 337 -24.58 6.04 12.86
C ASP A 337 -23.87 5.73 11.53
N TYR A 338 -23.99 4.46 11.12
CA TYR A 338 -23.32 3.84 9.97
C TYR A 338 -24.04 4.10 8.64
#